data_AF-A0A699VZK2-F1
#
_entry.id   AF-A0A699VZK2-F1
#
_cell.length_a   1.000
_cell.length_b   1.000
_cell.length_c   1.000
_cell.angle_alpha   90.00
_cell.angle_beta   90.00
_cell.angle_gamma   90.00
#
_symmetry.space_group_name_H-M   'P 1'
#
loop_
_entity.id
_entity.type
_entity.pdbx_description
1 polymer ?
#
loop_
_entity_poly.entity_id
_entity_poly.type
_entity_poly.pdbx_seq_one_letter_code
_entity_poly.pdbx_strand_id
1 'polypeptide(L)'
;AGYYRRFNKGFSKIARPMMKLTQKSVKFDLGEKEEAAFQLLKRKLCSALILALPEGKENFVVYCDASHKGLGAVLMQKEKVIAYASRQLKVYEKNYTTHDLELVQ
;
A
#
# COMPACT_ATOMS: atom_id res chain seq x y z
N ALA A 1 -1.74 -8.55 0.27
CA ALA A 1 -0.33 -8.19 0.58
C ALA A 1 0.70 -8.51 -0.53
N GLY A 2 0.34 -9.21 -1.62
CA GLY A 2 1.30 -9.63 -2.65
C GLY A 2 1.88 -8.52 -3.53
N TYR A 3 1.16 -7.41 -3.71
CA TYR A 3 1.53 -6.32 -4.63
C TYR A 3 2.89 -5.68 -4.32
N TYR A 4 3.15 -5.37 -3.05
CA TYR A 4 4.39 -4.72 -2.60
C TYR A 4 5.62 -5.64 -2.58
N ARG A 5 5.45 -6.96 -2.79
CA ARG A 5 6.55 -7.92 -2.80
C ARG A 5 7.55 -7.66 -3.94
N ARG A 6 7.08 -7.07 -5.06
CA ARG A 6 7.93 -6.74 -6.22
C ARG A 6 8.91 -5.60 -5.95
N PHE A 7 8.54 -4.70 -5.04
CA PHE A 7 9.27 -3.46 -4.79
C PHE A 7 10.31 -3.57 -3.66
N ASN A 8 10.31 -4.65 -2.90
CA ASN A 8 11.11 -4.75 -1.68
C ASN A 8 11.81 -6.12 -1.59
N LYS A 9 13.10 -6.15 -1.96
CA LYS A 9 13.95 -7.35 -1.94
C LYS A 9 14.00 -7.91 -0.52
N GLY A 10 13.49 -9.13 -0.33
CA GLY A 10 13.42 -9.78 0.98
C GLY A 10 12.14 -9.53 1.78
N PHE A 11 11.10 -8.91 1.19
CA PHE A 11 9.79 -8.67 1.84
C PHE A 11 9.25 -9.91 2.57
N SER A 12 9.32 -11.09 1.93
CA SER A 12 8.84 -12.34 2.52
C SER A 12 9.59 -12.74 3.80
N LYS A 13 10.89 -12.43 3.92
CA LYS A 13 11.66 -12.73 5.15
C LYS A 13 11.25 -11.81 6.30
N ILE A 14 10.96 -10.55 6.00
CA ILE A 14 10.56 -9.53 7.00
C ILE A 14 9.11 -9.73 7.42
N ALA A 15 8.23 -10.11 6.49
CA ALA A 15 6.81 -10.31 6.76
C ALA A 15 6.48 -11.68 7.41
N ARG A 16 7.46 -12.61 7.51
CA ARG A 16 7.26 -13.95 8.08
C ARG A 16 6.70 -13.96 9.50
N PRO A 17 7.21 -13.16 10.45
CA PRO A 17 6.65 -13.08 11.81
C PRO A 17 5.18 -12.65 11.78
N MET A 18 4.85 -11.65 10.96
CA MET A 18 3.48 -11.17 10.76
C MET A 18 2.56 -12.19 10.08
N MET A 19 3.09 -12.99 9.15
CA MET A 19 2.34 -14.07 8.51
C MET A 19 1.97 -15.19 9.48
N LYS A 20 2.74 -15.39 10.56
CA LYS A 20 2.38 -16.37 11.60
C LYS A 20 1.20 -15.89 12.45
N LEU A 21 1.12 -14.59 12.74
CA LEU A 21 0.00 -13.99 13.49
C LEU A 21 -1.33 -14.02 12.74
N THR A 22 -1.32 -14.22 11.42
CA THR A 22 -2.53 -14.29 10.59
C THR A 22 -2.98 -15.71 10.29
N GLN A 23 -2.31 -16.72 10.86
CA GLN A 23 -2.73 -18.12 10.73
C GLN A 23 -3.96 -18.41 11.58
N LYS A 24 -4.83 -19.30 11.08
CA LYS A 24 -6.00 -19.77 11.84
C LYS A 24 -5.53 -20.36 13.17
N SER A 25 -6.29 -20.06 14.23
CA SER A 25 -6.07 -20.57 15.59
C SER A 25 -4.82 -20.05 16.30
N VAL A 26 -4.19 -18.98 15.79
CA VAL A 26 -3.12 -18.25 16.50
C VAL A 26 -3.73 -17.04 17.20
N LYS A 27 -3.46 -16.90 18.50
CA LYS A 27 -3.84 -15.71 19.25
C LYS A 27 -3.02 -14.52 18.75
N PHE A 28 -3.69 -13.42 18.42
CA PHE A 28 -3.02 -12.21 17.95
C PHE A 28 -2.35 -11.50 19.14
N ASP A 29 -1.12 -11.90 19.45
CA ASP A 29 -0.26 -11.22 20.43
C ASP A 29 0.93 -10.58 19.69
N LEU A 30 0.97 -9.26 19.69
CA LEU A 30 1.99 -8.47 19.00
C LEU A 30 3.21 -8.33 19.92
N GLY A 31 4.10 -9.33 19.87
CA GLY A 31 5.35 -9.31 20.62
C GLY A 31 6.40 -8.36 20.04
N GLU A 32 7.52 -8.20 20.74
CA GLU A 32 8.61 -7.31 20.31
C GLU A 32 9.18 -7.68 18.92
N LYS A 33 9.22 -8.97 18.58
CA LYS A 33 9.76 -9.45 17.29
C LYS A 33 8.82 -9.10 16.13
N GLU A 34 7.52 -9.23 16.35
CA GLU A 34 6.48 -8.92 15.38
C GLU A 34 6.34 -7.42 15.19
N GLU A 35 6.44 -6.63 16.27
CA GLU A 35 6.45 -5.17 16.21
C GLU A 35 7.72 -4.65 15.52
N ALA A 36 8.90 -5.19 15.84
CA ALA A 36 10.14 -4.83 15.15
C ALA A 36 10.08 -5.16 13.65
N ALA A 37 9.51 -6.31 13.28
CA ALA A 37 9.27 -6.67 11.89
C ALA A 37 8.28 -5.72 11.21
N PHE A 38 7.22 -5.31 11.90
CA PHE A 38 6.23 -4.35 11.39
C PHE A 38 6.83 -2.97 11.16
N GLN A 39 7.60 -2.45 12.12
CA GLN A 39 8.30 -1.17 12.01
C GLN A 39 9.36 -1.20 10.91
N LEU A 40 10.11 -2.30 10.79
CA LEU A 40 11.06 -2.49 9.70
C LEU A 40 10.34 -2.54 8.34
N LEU A 41 9.16 -3.17 8.28
CA LEU A 41 8.35 -3.21 7.06
C LEU A 41 7.86 -1.83 6.67
N LYS A 42 7.33 -1.05 7.62
CA LYS A 42 6.95 0.36 7.42
C LYS A 42 8.13 1.18 6.90
N ARG A 43 9.29 1.11 7.58
CA ARG A 43 10.50 1.83 7.16
C ARG A 43 10.92 1.45 5.75
N LYS A 44 11.00 0.16 5.43
CA LYS A 44 11.40 -0.28 4.10
C LYS A 44 10.38 0.07 3.02
N LEU A 45 9.08 0.07 3.33
CA LEU A 45 8.07 0.55 2.39
C LEU A 45 8.27 2.05 2.17
N CYS A 46 8.36 2.86 3.22
CA CYS A 46 8.61 4.30 3.11
C CYS A 46 9.94 4.65 2.43
N SER A 47 11.00 3.84 2.61
CA SER A 47 12.31 4.09 2.02
C SER A 47 12.49 3.50 0.61
N ALA A 48 11.82 2.39 0.27
CA ALA A 48 11.80 1.87 -1.10
C ALA A 48 10.90 2.74 -1.99
N LEU A 49 9.98 3.49 -1.39
CA LEU A 49 9.22 4.59 -1.98
C LEU A 49 10.08 5.84 -2.28
N ILE A 50 11.39 5.70 -2.55
CA ILE A 50 12.12 6.79 -3.21
C ILE A 50 11.49 6.92 -4.59
N LEU A 51 10.61 7.92 -4.71
CA LEU A 51 9.87 8.28 -5.90
C LEU A 51 10.87 8.37 -7.05
N ALA A 52 10.73 7.49 -8.03
CA ALA A 52 11.55 7.58 -9.23
C ALA A 52 11.14 8.85 -9.98
N LEU A 53 12.11 9.61 -10.48
CA LEU A 53 11.80 10.74 -11.35
C LEU A 53 11.09 10.21 -12.60
N PRO A 54 10.04 10.90 -13.07
CA PRO A 54 9.42 10.55 -14.34
C PRO A 54 10.46 10.66 -15.45
N GLU A 55 10.61 9.60 -16.24
CA GLU A 55 11.69 9.46 -17.22
C GLU A 55 11.09 9.42 -18.63
N GLY A 56 11.44 10.39 -19.47
CA GLY A 56 10.98 10.47 -20.86
C GLY A 56 9.48 10.75 -21.03
N LYS A 57 8.95 10.42 -22.22
CA LYS A 57 7.53 10.57 -22.61
C LYS A 57 6.73 9.27 -22.51
N GLU A 58 7.21 8.30 -21.74
CA GLU A 58 6.52 7.02 -21.65
C GLU A 58 5.23 7.10 -20.85
N ASN A 59 4.31 6.18 -21.18
CA ASN A 59 2.99 6.14 -20.57
C ASN A 59 3.07 5.92 -19.06
N PHE A 60 2.26 6.70 -18.35
CA PHE A 60 2.02 6.50 -16.94
C PHE A 60 0.82 5.58 -16.74
N VAL A 61 0.87 4.77 -15.69
CA VAL A 61 -0.25 3.95 -15.23
C VAL A 61 -0.65 4.44 -13.86
N VAL A 62 -1.93 4.76 -13.67
CA VAL A 62 -2.48 5.15 -12.38
C VAL A 62 -3.26 3.97 -11.83
N TYR A 63 -2.92 3.54 -10.62
CA TYR A 63 -3.70 2.57 -9.86
C TYR A 63 -4.43 3.28 -8.73
N CYS A 64 -5.75 3.17 -8.72
CA CYS A 64 -6.56 3.80 -7.69
C CYS A 64 -7.27 2.74 -6.84
N ASP A 65 -7.46 3.08 -5.58
CA ASP A 65 -8.17 2.28 -4.59
C ASP A 65 -9.07 3.20 -3.79
N ALA A 66 -10.30 2.75 -3.57
CA ALA A 66 -11.30 3.49 -2.83
C ALA A 66 -11.67 2.73 -1.57
N SER A 67 -11.77 3.46 -0.46
CA SER A 67 -12.31 2.94 0.80
C SER A 67 -13.32 3.92 1.36
N HIS A 68 -14.19 3.46 2.26
CA HIS A 68 -15.12 4.34 2.99
C HIS A 68 -14.43 5.44 3.84
N LYS A 69 -13.10 5.44 3.95
CA LYS A 69 -12.32 6.46 4.67
C LYS A 69 -11.62 7.44 3.75
N GLY A 70 -11.38 7.09 2.49
CA GLY A 70 -10.58 7.90 1.58
C GLY A 70 -10.29 7.20 0.26
N LEU A 71 -9.86 8.01 -0.71
CA LEU A 71 -9.38 7.59 -2.01
C LEU A 71 -7.85 7.63 -2.02
N GLY A 72 -7.23 6.61 -2.59
CA GLY A 72 -5.81 6.52 -2.84
C GLY A 72 -5.53 6.28 -4.31
N ALA A 73 -4.44 6.85 -4.82
CA ALA A 73 -3.94 6.65 -6.16
C ALA A 73 -2.41 6.52 -6.13
N VAL A 74 -1.88 5.64 -6.97
CA VAL A 74 -0.46 5.41 -7.17
C VAL A 74 -0.14 5.63 -8.65
N LEU A 75 0.74 6.59 -8.92
CA LEU A 75 1.26 6.86 -10.26
C LEU A 75 2.50 5.99 -10.48
N MET A 76 2.48 5.18 -11.54
CA MET A 76 3.56 4.27 -11.91
C MET A 76 4.07 4.50 -13.33
N GLN A 77 5.36 4.23 -13.53
CA GLN A 77 6.01 4.24 -14.85
C GLN A 77 7.12 3.18 -14.87
N LYS A 78 7.12 2.28 -15.86
CA LYS A 78 8.10 1.16 -15.97
C LYS A 78 8.27 0.33 -14.69
N GLU A 79 7.17 -0.01 -14.02
CA GLU A 79 7.18 -0.69 -12.71
C GLU A 79 7.85 0.14 -11.58
N LYS A 80 8.26 1.38 -11.87
CA LYS A 80 8.61 2.52 -11.01
C LYS A 80 7.38 3.07 -10.28
N VAL A 81 7.41 3.34 -8.98
CA VAL A 81 6.43 4.26 -8.39
C VAL A 81 6.96 5.69 -8.47
N ILE A 82 6.17 6.57 -9.07
CA ILE A 82 6.51 7.98 -9.34
C ILE A 82 5.90 8.91 -8.30
N ALA A 83 4.64 8.67 -7.91
CA ALA A 83 3.95 9.49 -6.93
C ALA A 83 2.81 8.73 -6.25
N TYR A 84 2.45 9.18 -5.06
CA TYR A 84 1.23 8.78 -4.37
C TYR A 84 0.34 10.01 -4.23
N ALA A 85 -0.95 9.83 -4.50
CA ALA A 85 -1.97 10.82 -4.19
C ALA A 85 -3.00 10.16 -3.28
N SER A 86 -3.45 10.87 -2.25
CA SER A 86 -4.56 10.40 -1.43
C SER A 86 -5.38 11.59 -0.96
N ARG A 87 -6.69 11.41 -0.84
CA ARG A 87 -7.58 12.40 -0.22
C ARG A 87 -8.62 11.70 0.63
N GLN A 88 -9.02 12.35 1.72
CA GLN A 88 -10.18 11.91 2.48
C GLN A 88 -11.46 12.13 1.69
N LEU A 89 -12.44 11.26 1.90
CA LEU A 89 -13.78 11.44 1.32
C LEU A 89 -14.44 12.70 1.90
N LYS A 90 -15.04 13.49 1.02
CA LYS A 90 -15.91 14.58 1.44
C LYS A 90 -17.14 14.02 2.14
N VAL A 91 -17.79 14.84 2.98
CA VAL A 91 -18.92 14.41 3.83
C VAL A 91 -20.04 13.75 3.01
N TYR A 92 -20.30 14.23 1.80
CA TYR A 92 -21.31 13.66 0.91
C TYR A 92 -20.85 12.39 0.18
N GLU A 93 -19.54 12.23 -0.07
CA GLU A 93 -18.97 11.03 -0.71
C GLU A 93 -18.98 9.83 0.24
N LYS A 94 -19.05 10.05 1.56
CA LYS A 94 -19.13 8.96 2.55
C LYS A 94 -20.37 8.09 2.43
N ASN A 95 -21.44 8.62 1.83
CA ASN A 95 -22.70 7.91 1.65
C ASN A 95 -22.73 7.07 0.37
N TYR A 96 -21.71 7.20 -0.49
CA TYR A 96 -21.60 6.42 -1.71
C TYR A 96 -21.21 4.97 -1.42
N THR A 97 -21.74 4.06 -2.23
CA THR A 97 -21.31 2.66 -2.20
C THR A 97 -19.87 2.57 -2.71
N THR A 98 -19.14 1.51 -2.35
CA THR A 98 -17.75 1.33 -2.78
C THR A 98 -17.59 1.39 -4.30
N HIS A 99 -18.56 0.87 -5.05
CA HIS A 99 -18.57 0.94 -6.52
C HIS A 99 -18.71 2.36 -7.05
N ASP A 100 -19.55 3.19 -6.41
CA ASP A 100 -19.70 4.59 -6.79
C ASP A 100 -18.44 5.40 -6.43
N LEU A 101 -17.76 5.05 -5.33
CA LEU A 101 -16.50 5.67 -4.94
C LEU A 101 -15.36 5.39 -5.93
N GLU A 102 -15.34 4.22 -6.57
CA GLU A 102 -14.41 3.90 -7.66
C GLU A 102 -14.68 4.72 -8.93
N LEU A 103 -15.95 5.10 -9.17
CA LEU A 103 -16.38 5.92 -10.31
C LEU A 103 -16.15 7.44 -10.12
N VAL A 104 -16.05 7.92 -8.88
CA VAL A 104 -15.82 9.34 -8.55
C VAL A 104 -14.35 9.76 -8.78
N GLN A 105 -13.53 8.82 -9.25
CA GLN A 105 -12.12 9.03 -9.59
C GLN A 105 -11.89 10.08 -10.68
#